data_AF-A0AA37GNL9-F1
#
_entry.id   AF-A0AA37GNL9-F1
#
_cell.length_a   1.000
_cell.length_b   1.000
_cell.length_c   1.000
_cell.angle_alpha   90.00
_cell.angle_beta   90.00
_cell.angle_gamma   90.00
#
_symmetry.space_group_name_H-M   'P 1'
#
loop_
_entity.id
_entity.type
_entity.pdbx_description
1 polymer ?
#
loop_
_entity_poly.entity_id
_entity_poly.type
_entity_poly.pdbx_seq_one_letter_code
_entity_poly.pdbx_strand_id
1 'polypeptide(L)'
;MAPEPQQPSAVDAFTGDLIHHDTYPEINPVTVSNCTGKAVLITGASKGLGRAIAIGYAEAGASMIAVAARSDVSSTASAVLEAAKNAGRAEPTVLVLEMDVSNTSSVKAAAEKLAAEWGRLDILINNAGYMAPFRLLLEADDDEYIKTWDVNYWGTYRVTKAFLPLMLKGGDKTIVNMSSVAAHFMGAGGAPIMSPNSH
;
A
#
# COMPACT_ATOMS: atom_id res chain seq x y z
N MET A 1 -25.19 15.06 36.57
CA MET A 1 -24.02 15.58 35.81
C MET A 1 -24.24 15.19 34.37
N ALA A 2 -24.36 16.17 33.46
CA ALA A 2 -24.29 15.86 32.04
C ALA A 2 -22.86 15.38 31.72
N PRO A 3 -22.69 14.38 30.83
CA PRO A 3 -21.36 13.98 30.40
C PRO A 3 -20.66 15.18 29.75
N GLU A 4 -19.39 15.35 30.09
CA GLU A 4 -18.53 16.38 29.51
C GLU A 4 -18.50 16.22 27.99
N PRO A 5 -18.58 17.31 27.20
CA PRO A 5 -18.54 17.20 25.74
C PRO A 5 -17.21 16.56 25.35
N GLN A 6 -17.27 15.38 24.69
CA GLN A 6 -16.09 14.78 24.09
C GLN A 6 -15.50 15.78 23.10
N GLN A 7 -14.26 16.22 23.35
CA GLN A 7 -13.54 17.00 22.35
C GLN A 7 -13.45 16.17 21.07
N PRO A 8 -13.76 16.75 19.89
CA PRO A 8 -13.65 16.04 18.63
C PRO A 8 -12.22 15.50 18.51
N SER A 9 -12.10 14.25 18.10
CA SER A 9 -10.78 13.66 17.89
C SER A 9 -10.06 14.47 16.81
N ALA A 10 -8.72 14.48 16.84
CA ALA A 10 -7.96 15.17 15.80
C ALA A 10 -8.27 14.67 14.38
N VAL A 11 -8.84 13.46 14.27
CA VAL A 11 -9.35 12.86 13.04
C VAL A 11 -10.63 13.57 12.56
N ASP A 12 -11.58 13.82 13.46
CA ASP A 12 -12.84 14.50 13.13
C ASP A 12 -12.59 15.94 12.62
N ALA A 13 -11.59 16.61 13.19
CA ALA A 13 -11.16 17.94 12.74
C ALA A 13 -10.49 17.92 11.35
N PHE A 14 -9.89 16.79 10.94
CA PHE A 14 -9.23 16.65 9.64
C PHE A 14 -10.18 16.21 8.53
N THR A 15 -11.11 15.29 8.82
CA THR A 15 -12.06 14.76 7.82
C THR A 15 -13.34 15.56 7.68
N GLY A 16 -13.67 16.41 8.67
CA GLY A 16 -14.96 17.08 8.75
C GLY A 16 -16.11 16.08 8.98
N ASP A 17 -17.35 16.53 8.75
CA ASP A 17 -18.56 15.74 9.05
C ASP A 17 -18.91 14.69 7.97
N LEU A 18 -18.23 14.71 6.82
CA LEU A 18 -18.56 13.85 5.68
C LEU A 18 -17.67 12.61 5.66
N ILE A 19 -18.21 11.49 6.14
CA ILE A 19 -17.55 10.19 6.14
C ILE A 19 -18.16 9.32 5.04
N HIS A 20 -17.33 8.89 4.09
CA HIS A 20 -17.73 7.92 3.07
C HIS A 20 -17.29 6.51 3.49
N HIS A 21 -18.22 5.55 3.41
CA HIS A 21 -17.95 4.14 3.69
C HIS A 21 -17.86 3.27 2.43
N ASP A 22 -18.05 3.87 1.25
CA ASP A 22 -18.04 3.18 -0.04
C ASP A 22 -17.51 4.13 -1.13
N THR A 23 -17.33 3.59 -2.33
CA THR A 23 -16.94 4.31 -3.54
C THR A 23 -18.01 5.32 -3.91
N TYR A 24 -17.64 6.59 -3.98
CA TYR A 24 -18.50 7.69 -4.41
C TYR A 24 -18.12 8.15 -5.83
N PRO A 25 -19.02 8.82 -6.57
CA PRO A 25 -18.85 9.09 -8.00
C PRO A 25 -17.53 9.74 -8.39
N GLU A 26 -16.99 10.60 -7.54
CA GLU A 26 -15.77 11.39 -7.75
C GLU A 26 -14.48 10.55 -7.70
N ILE A 27 -14.51 9.37 -7.08
CA ILE A 27 -13.35 8.47 -6.96
C ILE A 27 -13.58 7.10 -7.61
N ASN A 28 -14.72 6.91 -8.29
CA ASN A 28 -15.04 5.62 -8.90
C ASN A 28 -14.06 5.27 -10.03
N PRO A 29 -13.24 4.21 -9.88
CA PRO A 29 -12.17 3.89 -10.82
C PRO A 29 -12.70 3.55 -12.22
N VAL A 30 -13.94 3.07 -12.33
CA VAL A 30 -14.58 2.75 -13.60
C VAL A 30 -14.92 4.03 -14.39
N THR A 31 -15.35 5.09 -13.71
CA THR A 31 -15.89 6.30 -14.36
C THR A 31 -14.91 7.46 -14.44
N VAL A 32 -14.02 7.64 -13.46
CA VAL A 32 -13.15 8.83 -13.39
C VAL A 32 -11.70 8.57 -13.77
N SER A 33 -11.27 7.31 -13.86
CA SER A 33 -9.88 6.93 -14.13
C SER A 33 -9.73 6.17 -15.44
N ASN A 34 -8.56 6.30 -16.08
CA ASN A 34 -8.17 5.48 -17.23
C ASN A 34 -6.69 5.09 -17.12
N CYS A 35 -6.46 3.82 -16.76
CA CYS A 35 -5.13 3.22 -16.65
C CYS A 35 -4.79 2.32 -17.84
N THR A 36 -5.50 2.43 -18.96
CA THR A 36 -5.22 1.63 -20.17
C THR A 36 -3.76 1.78 -20.60
N GLY A 37 -3.10 0.65 -20.85
CA GLY A 37 -1.70 0.57 -21.28
C GLY A 37 -0.67 0.72 -20.15
N LYS A 38 -1.09 0.90 -18.89
CA LYS A 38 -0.18 1.07 -17.75
C LYS A 38 0.24 -0.25 -17.13
N ALA A 39 1.50 -0.33 -16.73
CA ALA A 39 2.07 -1.36 -15.86
C ALA A 39 2.17 -0.87 -14.41
N VAL A 40 1.50 -1.59 -13.50
CA VAL A 40 1.39 -1.21 -12.09
C VAL A 40 1.94 -2.33 -11.21
N LEU A 41 2.78 -1.98 -10.24
CA LEU A 41 3.27 -2.89 -9.20
C LEU A 41 2.74 -2.45 -7.85
N ILE A 42 2.10 -3.37 -7.13
CA ILE A 42 1.56 -3.16 -5.78
C ILE A 42 2.27 -4.09 -4.81
N THR A 43 2.92 -3.51 -3.80
CA THR A 43 3.53 -4.26 -2.70
C THR A 43 2.55 -4.45 -1.53
N GLY A 44 2.71 -5.52 -0.75
CA GLY A 44 1.77 -5.83 0.34
C GLY A 44 0.37 -6.18 -0.17
N ALA A 45 0.27 -6.78 -1.35
CA ALA A 45 -0.99 -6.98 -2.06
C ALA A 45 -1.80 -8.21 -1.60
N SER A 46 -1.39 -8.92 -0.55
CA SER A 46 -2.07 -10.17 -0.15
C SER A 46 -3.46 -9.98 0.45
N LYS A 47 -3.71 -8.83 1.10
CA LYS A 47 -4.99 -8.52 1.75
C LYS A 47 -5.17 -7.02 1.96
N GLY A 48 -6.34 -6.65 2.49
CA GLY A 48 -6.64 -5.28 2.92
C GLY A 48 -6.49 -4.27 1.78
N LEU A 49 -5.82 -3.15 2.08
CA LEU A 49 -5.67 -2.04 1.16
C LEU A 49 -4.90 -2.42 -0.11
N GLY A 50 -3.85 -3.23 -0.01
CA GLY A 50 -3.07 -3.66 -1.18
C GLY A 50 -3.91 -4.44 -2.20
N ARG A 51 -4.79 -5.33 -1.72
CA ARG A 51 -5.76 -6.05 -2.56
C ARG A 51 -6.78 -5.10 -3.19
N ALA A 52 -7.31 -4.16 -2.40
CA ALA A 52 -8.27 -3.17 -2.89
C ALA A 52 -7.66 -2.25 -3.97
N ILE A 53 -6.41 -1.82 -3.79
CA ILE A 53 -5.68 -1.02 -4.80
C ILE A 53 -5.52 -1.81 -6.10
N ALA A 54 -5.12 -3.09 -6.01
CA ALA A 54 -4.97 -3.92 -7.20
C ALA A 54 -6.31 -4.09 -7.97
N ILE A 55 -7.41 -4.31 -7.24
CA ILE A 55 -8.77 -4.34 -7.79
C ILE A 55 -9.13 -3.01 -8.46
N GLY A 56 -8.91 -1.88 -7.79
CA GLY A 56 -9.22 -0.56 -8.34
C GLY A 56 -8.44 -0.24 -9.62
N TYR A 57 -7.17 -0.66 -9.72
CA TYR A 57 -6.41 -0.54 -10.98
C TYR A 57 -6.95 -1.43 -12.09
N ALA A 58 -7.48 -2.61 -11.76
CA ALA A 58 -8.15 -3.48 -12.72
C ALA A 58 -9.44 -2.84 -13.26
N GLU A 59 -10.25 -2.26 -12.37
CA GLU A 59 -11.47 -1.53 -12.71
C GLU A 59 -11.20 -0.26 -13.52
N ALA A 60 -10.06 0.40 -13.27
CA ALA A 60 -9.56 1.52 -14.07
C ALA A 60 -8.94 1.10 -15.42
N GLY A 61 -8.86 -0.22 -15.70
CA GLY A 61 -8.39 -0.77 -16.97
C GLY A 61 -6.87 -0.84 -17.14
N ALA A 62 -6.09 -0.95 -16.05
CA ALA A 62 -4.66 -1.20 -16.14
C ALA A 62 -4.35 -2.46 -16.95
N SER A 63 -3.36 -2.40 -17.85
CA SER A 63 -3.07 -3.52 -18.76
C SER A 63 -2.14 -4.57 -18.17
N MET A 64 -1.27 -4.18 -17.23
CA MET A 64 -0.35 -5.07 -16.53
C MET A 64 -0.40 -4.75 -15.03
N ILE A 65 -0.67 -5.77 -14.20
CA ILE A 65 -0.84 -5.61 -12.75
C ILE A 65 0.01 -6.66 -12.01
N ALA A 66 0.98 -6.20 -11.23
CA ALA A 66 1.88 -7.06 -10.48
C ALA A 66 1.51 -6.93 -9.01
N VAL A 67 1.18 -8.07 -8.41
CA VAL A 67 0.82 -8.16 -7.00
C VAL A 67 1.96 -8.85 -6.28
N ALA A 68 2.54 -8.14 -5.31
CA ALA A 68 3.73 -8.58 -4.61
C ALA A 68 3.49 -8.64 -3.10
N ALA A 69 3.81 -9.78 -2.48
CA ALA A 69 3.82 -9.95 -1.04
C ALA A 69 4.71 -11.14 -0.64
N ARG A 70 5.07 -11.24 0.64
CA ARG A 70 5.73 -12.41 1.21
C ARG A 70 4.84 -13.66 1.32
N SER A 71 3.52 -13.45 1.30
CA SER A 71 2.52 -14.50 1.44
C SER A 71 1.85 -14.75 0.10
N ASP A 72 1.11 -15.85 -0.01
CA ASP A 72 0.31 -16.13 -1.19
C ASP A 72 -0.62 -14.96 -1.55
N VAL A 73 -0.66 -14.62 -2.84
CA VAL A 73 -1.47 -13.57 -3.45
C VAL A 73 -2.36 -14.12 -4.58
N SER A 74 -2.45 -15.44 -4.74
CA SER A 74 -3.29 -16.11 -5.74
C SER A 74 -4.74 -15.61 -5.71
N SER A 75 -5.33 -15.50 -4.53
CA SER A 75 -6.69 -14.99 -4.33
C SER A 75 -6.86 -13.52 -4.73
N THR A 76 -5.80 -12.72 -4.62
CA THR A 76 -5.81 -11.33 -5.11
C THR A 76 -5.69 -11.29 -6.62
N ALA A 77 -4.85 -12.12 -7.22
CA ALA A 77 -4.74 -12.22 -8.67
C ALA A 77 -6.07 -12.62 -9.32
N SER A 78 -6.77 -13.62 -8.76
CA SER A 78 -8.12 -13.99 -9.21
C SER A 78 -9.12 -12.84 -9.06
N ALA A 79 -9.07 -12.11 -7.94
CA ALA A 79 -9.95 -10.97 -7.72
C ALA A 79 -9.71 -9.82 -8.72
N VAL A 80 -8.46 -9.59 -9.12
CA VAL A 80 -8.10 -8.61 -10.15
C VAL A 80 -8.73 -8.96 -11.50
N LEU A 81 -8.65 -10.23 -11.91
CA LEU A 81 -9.24 -10.69 -13.18
C LEU A 81 -10.77 -10.55 -13.17
N GLU A 82 -11.41 -10.98 -12.10
CA GLU A 82 -12.88 -10.83 -11.95
C GLU A 82 -13.30 -9.36 -11.93
N ALA A 83 -12.55 -8.48 -11.25
CA ALA A 83 -12.85 -7.06 -11.20
C ALA A 83 -12.77 -6.39 -12.59
N ALA A 84 -11.70 -6.66 -13.36
CA ALA A 84 -11.57 -6.15 -14.73
C ALA A 84 -12.75 -6.59 -15.61
N LYS A 85 -13.13 -7.87 -15.52
CA LYS A 85 -14.28 -8.44 -16.25
C LYS A 85 -15.59 -7.76 -15.86
N ASN A 86 -15.86 -7.62 -14.57
CA ASN A 86 -17.09 -6.99 -14.06
C ASN A 86 -17.18 -5.51 -14.45
N ALA A 87 -16.03 -4.82 -14.55
CA ALA A 87 -15.94 -3.44 -15.00
C ALA A 87 -15.96 -3.28 -16.54
N GLY A 88 -16.09 -4.37 -17.30
CA GLY A 88 -16.09 -4.33 -18.77
C GLY A 88 -14.74 -3.88 -19.36
N ARG A 89 -13.63 -4.11 -18.64
CA ARG A 89 -12.27 -3.79 -19.08
C ARG A 89 -11.64 -4.98 -19.80
N ALA A 90 -10.60 -4.69 -20.59
CA ALA A 90 -9.76 -5.73 -21.14
C ALA A 90 -9.07 -6.51 -20.02
N GLU A 91 -8.89 -7.82 -20.21
CA GLU A 91 -8.24 -8.66 -19.22
C GLU A 91 -6.77 -8.23 -19.02
N PRO A 92 -6.35 -7.88 -17.80
CA PRO A 92 -4.98 -7.48 -17.52
C PRO A 92 -4.03 -8.68 -17.51
N THR A 93 -2.79 -8.45 -17.92
CA THR A 93 -1.71 -9.40 -17.61
C THR A 93 -1.36 -9.30 -16.13
N VAL A 94 -1.68 -10.32 -15.35
CA VAL A 94 -1.42 -10.34 -13.91
C VAL A 94 -0.13 -11.12 -13.61
N LEU A 95 0.79 -10.50 -12.88
CA LEU A 95 2.03 -11.13 -12.42
C LEU A 95 2.05 -11.27 -10.90
N VAL A 96 2.24 -12.50 -10.43
CA VAL A 96 2.43 -12.79 -9.00
C VAL A 96 3.91 -12.80 -8.65
N LEU A 97 4.28 -11.98 -7.67
CA LEU A 97 5.64 -11.85 -7.16
C LEU A 97 5.68 -12.19 -5.67
N GLU A 98 6.39 -13.27 -5.32
CA GLU A 98 6.77 -13.50 -3.93
C GLU A 98 7.91 -12.54 -3.59
N MET A 99 7.63 -11.58 -2.70
CA MET A 99 8.57 -10.53 -2.36
C MET A 99 8.43 -10.12 -0.90
N ASP A 100 9.49 -10.37 -0.12
CA ASP A 100 9.67 -9.76 1.19
C ASP A 100 10.47 -8.47 1.05
N VAL A 101 9.83 -7.34 1.32
CA VAL A 101 10.44 -6.01 1.21
C VAL A 101 11.58 -5.77 2.22
N SER A 102 11.62 -6.52 3.33
CA SER A 102 12.72 -6.48 4.28
C SER A 102 13.99 -7.16 3.74
N ASN A 103 13.85 -8.03 2.74
CA ASN A 103 14.94 -8.84 2.21
C ASN A 103 15.42 -8.32 0.84
N THR A 104 16.66 -7.79 0.80
CA THR A 104 17.24 -7.21 -0.42
C THR A 104 17.33 -8.19 -1.59
N SER A 105 17.70 -9.45 -1.34
CA SER A 105 17.76 -10.48 -2.38
C SER A 105 16.38 -10.86 -2.91
N SER A 106 15.37 -10.92 -2.05
CA SER A 106 13.98 -11.18 -2.45
C SER A 106 13.45 -10.06 -3.37
N VAL A 107 13.68 -8.80 -2.99
CA VAL A 107 13.29 -7.64 -3.82
C VAL A 107 14.01 -7.65 -5.16
N LYS A 108 15.32 -7.95 -5.18
CA LYS A 108 16.10 -8.03 -6.41
C LYS A 108 15.58 -9.12 -7.35
N ALA A 109 15.31 -10.32 -6.82
CA ALA A 109 14.75 -11.42 -7.62
C ALA A 109 13.37 -11.08 -8.21
N ALA A 110 12.51 -10.41 -7.43
CA ALA A 110 11.22 -9.94 -7.91
C ALA A 110 11.36 -8.88 -9.03
N ALA A 111 12.33 -7.96 -8.91
CA ALA A 111 12.61 -6.97 -9.95
C ALA A 111 13.15 -7.61 -11.24
N GLU A 112 14.04 -8.60 -11.13
CA GLU A 112 14.54 -9.37 -12.28
C GLU A 112 13.43 -10.14 -12.98
N LYS A 113 12.51 -10.75 -12.22
CA LYS A 113 11.33 -11.43 -12.77
C LYS A 113 10.41 -10.47 -13.52
N LEU A 114 10.06 -9.33 -12.92
CA LEU A 114 9.22 -8.32 -13.61
C LEU A 114 9.92 -7.74 -14.85
N ALA A 115 11.24 -7.55 -14.79
CA ALA A 115 12.03 -7.13 -15.94
C ALA A 115 11.97 -8.13 -17.10
N ALA A 116 12.03 -9.43 -16.81
CA ALA A 116 11.95 -10.47 -17.81
C ALA A 116 10.56 -10.56 -18.46
N GLU A 117 9.50 -10.42 -17.65
CA GLU A 117 8.11 -10.54 -18.14
C GLU A 117 7.64 -9.30 -18.90
N TRP A 118 7.95 -8.09 -18.40
CA TRP A 118 7.35 -6.85 -18.91
C TRP A 118 8.36 -5.86 -19.46
N GLY A 119 9.61 -5.89 -19.00
CA GLY A 119 10.67 -4.97 -19.41
C GLY A 119 10.51 -3.51 -18.97
N ARG A 120 9.36 -3.15 -18.36
CA ARG A 120 9.01 -1.79 -17.93
C ARG A 120 8.09 -1.81 -16.71
N LEU A 121 8.01 -0.66 -16.04
CA LEU A 121 7.03 -0.38 -14.99
C LEU A 121 6.58 1.09 -15.12
N ASP A 122 5.29 1.39 -14.97
CA ASP A 122 4.80 2.77 -15.04
C ASP A 122 4.52 3.35 -13.66
N ILE A 123 3.93 2.54 -12.78
CA ILE A 123 3.46 2.95 -11.46
C ILE A 123 3.92 1.95 -10.40
N LEU A 124 4.56 2.45 -9.35
CA LEU A 124 4.96 1.68 -8.16
C LEU A 124 4.15 2.14 -6.95
N ILE A 125 3.43 1.21 -6.33
CA ILE A 125 2.70 1.43 -5.08
C ILE A 125 3.44 0.72 -3.93
N ASN A 126 4.16 1.51 -3.14
CA ASN A 126 4.78 1.08 -1.89
C ASN A 126 3.74 1.05 -0.77
N ASN A 127 2.99 -0.07 -0.70
CA ASN A 127 1.93 -0.31 0.27
C ASN A 127 2.31 -1.38 1.33
N ALA A 128 3.35 -2.18 1.10
CA ALA A 128 3.81 -3.14 2.11
C ALA A 128 4.13 -2.41 3.43
N GLY A 129 3.53 -2.88 4.52
CA GLY A 129 3.67 -2.27 5.83
C GLY A 129 3.57 -3.28 6.96
N TYR A 130 4.20 -2.93 8.07
CA TYR A 130 4.16 -3.63 9.34
C TYR A 130 3.91 -2.63 10.47
N MET A 131 3.17 -3.06 11.48
CA MET A 131 2.93 -2.27 12.67
C MET A 131 3.16 -3.17 13.87
N ALA A 132 4.19 -2.83 14.66
CA ALA A 132 4.41 -3.46 15.95
C ALA A 132 3.18 -3.28 16.86
N PRO A 133 2.94 -4.20 17.82
CA PRO A 133 1.88 -4.04 18.80
C PRO A 133 2.01 -2.71 19.56
N PHE A 134 0.88 -2.04 19.80
CA PHE A 134 0.86 -0.81 20.60
C PHE A 134 1.24 -1.12 22.06
N ARG A 135 2.35 -0.55 22.51
CA ARG A 135 2.88 -0.67 23.87
C ARG A 135 3.50 0.65 24.31
N LEU A 136 3.61 0.84 25.62
CA LEU A 136 4.49 1.88 26.17
C LEU A 136 5.92 1.58 25.76
N LEU A 137 6.75 2.61 25.54
CA LEU A 137 8.13 2.42 25.11
C LEU A 137 8.93 1.50 26.04
N LEU A 138 8.72 1.63 27.35
CA LEU A 138 9.41 0.78 28.34
C LEU A 138 9.05 -0.72 28.22
N GLU A 139 7.95 -1.04 27.54
CA GLU A 139 7.44 -2.40 27.33
C GLU A 139 7.49 -2.83 25.86
N ALA A 140 7.98 -1.95 24.99
CA ALA A 140 8.11 -2.20 23.58
C ALA A 140 9.22 -3.24 23.33
N ASP A 141 8.99 -4.07 22.33
CA ASP A 141 9.97 -5.04 21.88
C ASP A 141 10.85 -4.39 20.80
N ASP A 142 12.15 -4.33 21.06
CA ASP A 142 13.13 -3.71 20.18
C ASP A 142 13.18 -4.39 18.80
N ASP A 143 13.03 -5.71 18.73
CA ASP A 143 13.04 -6.46 17.46
C ASP A 143 11.80 -6.13 16.62
N GLU A 144 10.64 -6.00 17.27
CA GLU A 144 9.39 -5.58 16.62
C GLU A 144 9.46 -4.14 16.10
N TYR A 145 10.15 -3.26 16.83
CA TYR A 145 10.38 -1.87 16.42
C TYR A 145 11.36 -1.80 15.25
N ILE A 146 12.48 -2.52 15.30
CA ILE A 146 13.46 -2.62 14.21
C ILE A 146 12.79 -3.17 12.95
N LYS A 147 11.97 -4.22 13.09
CA LYS A 147 11.20 -4.80 11.98
C LYS A 147 10.21 -3.81 11.36
N THR A 148 9.57 -2.97 12.17
CA THR A 148 8.70 -1.89 11.67
C THR A 148 9.48 -0.93 10.78
N TRP A 149 10.67 -0.50 11.21
CA TRP A 149 11.56 0.34 10.40
C TRP A 149 12.05 -0.37 9.14
N ASP A 150 12.43 -1.65 9.28
CA ASP A 150 13.00 -2.41 8.18
C ASP A 150 11.98 -2.68 7.06
N VAL A 151 10.70 -2.87 7.41
CA VAL A 151 9.62 -3.03 6.44
C VAL A 151 9.17 -1.67 5.88
N ASN A 152 8.82 -0.71 6.73
CA ASN A 152 8.10 0.50 6.29
C ASN A 152 9.04 1.52 5.64
N TYR A 153 10.25 1.67 6.17
CA TYR A 153 11.23 2.64 5.66
C TYR A 153 12.21 1.98 4.72
N TRP A 154 13.01 1.02 5.22
CA TRP A 154 14.05 0.40 4.41
C TRP A 154 13.46 -0.47 3.30
N GLY A 155 12.31 -1.11 3.52
CA GLY A 155 11.62 -1.88 2.51
C GLY A 155 11.16 -1.01 1.34
N THR A 156 10.53 0.14 1.62
CA THR A 156 10.19 1.15 0.61
C THR A 156 11.42 1.58 -0.19
N TYR A 157 12.54 1.87 0.48
CA TYR A 157 13.79 2.21 -0.19
C TYR A 157 14.31 1.09 -1.10
N ARG A 158 14.36 -0.15 -0.61
CA ARG A 158 14.85 -1.32 -1.37
C ARG A 158 14.02 -1.55 -2.61
N VAL A 159 12.70 -1.53 -2.48
CA VAL A 159 11.75 -1.70 -3.60
C VAL A 159 11.95 -0.59 -4.61
N THR A 160 11.88 0.68 -4.19
CA THR A 160 12.08 1.80 -5.12
C THR A 160 13.42 1.70 -5.83
N LYS A 161 14.51 1.42 -5.12
CA LYS A 161 15.84 1.26 -5.73
C LYS A 161 15.89 0.15 -6.78
N ALA A 162 15.29 -0.99 -6.50
CA ALA A 162 15.32 -2.15 -7.40
C ALA A 162 14.44 -1.98 -8.65
N PHE A 163 13.28 -1.33 -8.52
CA PHE A 163 12.32 -1.17 -9.61
C PHE A 163 12.52 0.13 -10.40
N LEU A 164 13.23 1.14 -9.87
CA LEU A 164 13.48 2.41 -10.55
C LEU A 164 14.07 2.24 -11.97
N PRO A 165 15.03 1.33 -12.25
CA PRO A 165 15.51 1.11 -13.61
C PRO A 165 14.43 0.71 -14.61
N LEU A 166 13.40 -0.04 -14.17
CA LEU A 166 12.25 -0.41 -15.01
C LEU A 166 11.28 0.77 -15.18
N MET A 167 11.14 1.59 -14.13
CA MET A 167 10.34 2.81 -14.19
C MET A 167 10.89 3.83 -15.16
N LEU A 168 12.21 3.99 -15.21
CA LEU A 168 12.87 4.89 -16.16
C LEU A 168 12.64 4.48 -17.62
N LYS A 169 12.35 3.20 -17.88
CA LYS A 169 11.95 2.68 -19.21
C LYS A 169 10.44 2.82 -19.48
N GLY A 170 9.62 2.98 -18.45
CA GLY A 170 8.18 3.18 -18.54
C GLY A 170 7.78 4.61 -18.88
N GLY A 171 6.48 4.85 -18.98
CA GLY A 171 5.85 6.15 -19.26
C GLY A 171 5.77 7.03 -18.02
N ASP A 172 4.82 6.72 -17.12
CA ASP A 172 4.31 7.68 -16.11
C ASP A 172 5.27 7.92 -14.93
N LYS A 173 6.18 6.98 -14.63
CA LYS A 173 7.23 7.11 -13.58
C LYS A 173 6.66 7.53 -12.22
N THR A 174 5.48 7.03 -11.87
CA THR A 174 4.77 7.44 -10.65
C THR A 174 5.09 6.50 -9.49
N ILE A 175 5.58 7.05 -8.38
CA ILE A 175 5.77 6.30 -7.13
C ILE A 175 4.77 6.83 -6.09
N VAL A 176 3.98 5.94 -5.52
CA VAL A 176 3.04 6.23 -4.43
C VAL A 176 3.52 5.50 -3.18
N ASN A 177 3.74 6.23 -2.09
CA ASN A 177 4.10 5.68 -0.79
C ASN A 177 2.91 5.79 0.15
N MET A 178 2.50 4.65 0.73
CA MET A 178 1.43 4.64 1.72
C MET A 178 1.98 5.08 3.08
N SER A 179 1.44 6.16 3.62
CA SER A 179 1.71 6.64 4.98
C SER A 179 0.47 6.50 5.85
N SER A 180 0.62 6.72 7.16
CA SER A 180 -0.46 6.66 8.14
C SER A 180 -0.71 8.02 8.77
N VAL A 181 -1.96 8.26 9.18
CA VAL A 181 -2.36 9.39 10.02
C VAL A 181 -1.53 9.45 11.31
N ALA A 182 -1.06 8.30 11.81
CA ALA A 182 -0.16 8.22 12.97
C ALA A 182 1.20 8.91 12.75
N ALA A 183 1.59 9.20 11.50
CA ALA A 183 2.77 10.02 11.22
C ALA A 183 2.53 11.53 11.49
N HIS A 184 1.26 11.95 11.59
CA HIS A 184 0.86 13.35 11.76
C HIS A 184 0.26 13.63 13.15
N PHE A 185 -0.27 12.61 13.83
CA PHE A 185 -0.92 12.76 15.14
C PHE A 185 -0.32 11.80 16.17
N MET A 186 0.00 12.32 17.36
CA MET A 186 0.45 11.53 18.49
C MET A 186 -0.77 11.05 19.30
N GLY A 187 -1.06 9.76 19.24
CA GLY A 187 -2.00 9.09 20.16
C GLY A 187 -1.25 8.30 21.23
N ALA A 188 -1.84 8.16 22.41
CA ALA A 188 -1.26 7.34 23.48
C ALA A 188 -0.98 5.91 22.98
N GLY A 189 0.27 5.46 23.10
CA GLY A 189 0.72 4.12 22.66
C GLY A 189 1.20 4.02 21.21
N GLY A 190 1.04 5.07 20.37
CA GLY A 190 1.44 5.07 18.95
C GLY A 190 2.83 5.66 18.66
N ALA A 191 3.45 6.32 19.64
CA ALA A 191 4.79 6.88 19.52
C ALA A 191 5.67 6.42 20.72
N PRO A 192 6.95 6.09 20.49
CA PRO A 192 7.85 5.67 21.57
C PRO A 192 8.16 6.79 22.57
N ILE A 193 7.81 8.05 22.31
CA ILE A 193 8.06 9.13 23.28
C ILE A 193 6.73 9.58 23.88
N MET A 194 6.39 9.01 25.03
CA MET A 194 5.68 9.75 26.06
C MET A 194 6.46 9.66 27.37
N SER A 195 6.77 10.83 27.92
CA SER A 195 7.16 11.02 29.31
C SER A 195 5.99 10.59 30.20
N PRO A 196 6.22 9.94 31.36
CA PRO A 196 5.16 9.44 32.24
C PRO A 196 4.29 10.54 32.90
N ASN A 197 4.53 11.83 32.62
CA ASN A 197 3.89 12.95 33.31
C ASN A 197 3.07 13.89 32.40
N SER A 198 2.13 13.35 31.62
CA SER A 198 1.05 14.15 31.05
C SER A 198 -0.28 13.69 31.65
N HIS A 199 -0.58 14.24 32.82
CA HIS A 199 -1.93 14.28 33.41
C HIS A 199 -2.77 15.36 32.72
#